data_AF-A0A1Q7ABX0-F1
#
_entry.id   AF-A0A1Q7ABX0-F1
#
_cell.length_a   1.000
_cell.length_b   1.000
_cell.length_c   1.000
_cell.angle_alpha   90.00
_cell.angle_beta   90.00
_cell.angle_gamma   90.00
#
_symmetry.space_group_name_H-M   'P 1'
#
loop_
_entity.id
_entity.type
_entity.pdbx_description
1 polymer ?
#
loop_
_entity_poly.entity_id
_entity_poly.type
_entity_poly.pdbx_seq_one_letter_code
_entity_poly.pdbx_strand_id
1 'polypeptide(L)'
;MQPQLKSKVRCADREVGEVAKVIMDPLSHEVSHLVVSMNGAGERQVSMGAVQTVTDDLVQLRSSSSEVMALPPFNREDYVTLHEVEIPGLERHIHVTPGEVLVPLPELERNVKRRKFFANLTYVTGLFIGLPLAFPVLKYLMKPMYAPMDNRWLKIGIIAKVKVDDAGTQFKYKRAVKEAYMPEAEIEKNVWLVKATPPVLEKVYQGKDMEFRDATGKALWTNKKDMPYLAFSGKCPHLGCGYKWRKHKVLGQVFLCPCHLSIYDASGKVLEGPAPRPLDLLPIQVSPSGEVQIIDMEFKAGTKSQTRIV
;
A
#
# COMPACT_ATOMS: atom_id res chain seq x y z
N MET A 1 -20.94 -58.63 23.30
CA MET A 1 -21.46 -58.93 21.95
C MET A 1 -21.91 -57.61 21.34
N GLN A 2 -21.50 -57.29 20.11
CA GLN A 2 -21.89 -56.05 19.44
C GLN A 2 -23.26 -56.24 18.76
N PRO A 3 -24.15 -55.24 18.78
CA PRO A 3 -25.44 -55.33 18.11
C PRO A 3 -25.26 -55.36 16.59
N GLN A 4 -25.99 -56.23 15.91
CA GLN A 4 -25.97 -56.32 14.46
C GLN A 4 -26.98 -55.34 13.84
N LEU A 5 -26.73 -54.92 12.61
CA LEU A 5 -27.69 -54.12 11.85
C LEU A 5 -28.93 -54.96 11.55
N LYS A 6 -30.11 -54.30 11.54
CA LYS A 6 -31.43 -54.94 11.37
C LYS A 6 -31.85 -55.89 12.50
N SER A 7 -31.10 -55.97 13.60
CA SER A 7 -31.60 -56.62 14.81
C SER A 7 -32.85 -55.89 15.30
N LYS A 8 -33.87 -56.64 15.72
CA LYS A 8 -35.10 -56.08 16.27
C LYS A 8 -34.81 -55.41 17.61
N VAL A 9 -35.43 -54.26 17.84
CA VAL A 9 -35.28 -53.50 19.09
C VAL A 9 -36.57 -53.62 19.90
N ARG A 10 -36.45 -54.22 21.08
CA ARG A 10 -37.56 -54.42 22.01
C ARG A 10 -37.33 -53.66 23.31
N CYS A 11 -38.28 -52.81 23.65
CA CYS A 11 -38.35 -52.13 24.94
C CYS A 11 -38.98 -53.04 26.00
N ALA A 12 -38.97 -52.61 27.26
CA ALA A 12 -39.53 -53.36 28.37
C ALA A 12 -41.04 -53.69 28.18
N ASP A 13 -41.76 -52.87 27.42
CA ASP A 13 -43.19 -52.94 27.17
C ASP A 13 -43.55 -53.55 25.80
N ARG A 14 -42.86 -53.18 24.72
CA ARG A 14 -43.15 -53.64 23.35
C ARG A 14 -41.96 -53.59 22.39
N GLU A 15 -42.11 -54.23 21.22
CA GLU A 15 -41.20 -54.05 20.08
C GLU A 15 -41.38 -52.65 19.49
N VAL A 16 -40.27 -51.96 19.20
CA VAL A 16 -40.26 -50.53 18.85
C VAL A 16 -39.69 -50.26 17.47
N GLY A 17 -38.86 -51.15 16.94
CA GLY A 17 -38.26 -50.97 15.62
C GLY A 17 -37.06 -51.88 15.38
N GLU A 18 -36.14 -51.42 14.53
CA GLU A 18 -34.91 -52.13 14.21
C GLU A 18 -33.68 -51.22 14.31
N VAL A 19 -32.50 -51.82 14.52
CA VAL A 19 -31.22 -51.07 14.50
C VAL A 19 -30.89 -50.70 13.06
N ALA A 20 -30.92 -49.41 12.76
CA ALA A 20 -30.59 -48.86 11.45
C ALA A 20 -29.09 -48.56 11.32
N LYS A 21 -28.51 -47.88 12.32
CA LYS A 21 -27.11 -47.42 12.30
C LYS A 21 -26.47 -47.57 13.68
N VAL A 22 -25.14 -47.59 13.70
CA VAL A 22 -24.37 -47.66 14.94
C VAL A 22 -23.44 -46.45 15.02
N ILE A 23 -23.47 -45.74 16.15
CA ILE A 23 -22.59 -44.58 16.41
C ILE A 23 -21.47 -45.05 17.32
N MET A 24 -20.24 -44.82 16.89
CA MET A 24 -19.04 -45.19 17.62
C MET A 24 -18.35 -43.95 18.18
N ASP A 25 -17.79 -44.09 19.37
CA ASP A 25 -16.91 -43.08 19.92
C ASP A 25 -15.48 -43.27 19.36
N PRO A 26 -14.92 -42.26 18.67
CA PRO A 26 -13.60 -42.35 18.06
C PRO A 26 -12.46 -42.42 19.07
N LEU A 27 -12.68 -42.10 20.35
CA LEU A 27 -11.65 -42.17 21.39
C LEU A 27 -11.60 -43.54 22.08
N SER A 28 -12.75 -44.09 22.46
CA SER A 28 -12.84 -45.41 23.11
C SER A 28 -12.86 -46.58 22.13
N HIS A 29 -13.14 -46.33 20.85
CA HIS A 29 -13.38 -47.35 19.82
C HIS A 29 -14.55 -48.29 20.15
N GLU A 30 -15.45 -47.86 21.05
CA GLU A 30 -16.64 -48.61 21.43
C GLU A 30 -17.90 -47.97 20.87
N VAL A 31 -18.93 -48.80 20.67
CA VAL A 31 -20.26 -48.32 20.30
C VAL A 31 -20.79 -47.47 21.46
N SER A 32 -21.06 -46.19 21.18
CA SER A 32 -21.62 -45.29 22.18
C SER A 32 -23.15 -45.25 22.12
N HIS A 33 -23.71 -45.29 20.91
CA HIS A 33 -25.16 -45.18 20.67
C HIS A 33 -25.62 -46.05 19.49
N LEU A 34 -26.89 -46.41 19.51
CA LEU A 34 -27.62 -47.08 18.43
C LEU A 34 -28.63 -46.12 17.82
N VAL A 35 -28.76 -46.14 16.51
CA VAL A 35 -29.84 -45.45 15.80
C VAL A 35 -30.95 -46.45 15.52
N VAL A 36 -32.09 -46.26 16.18
CA VAL A 36 -33.25 -47.14 16.07
C VAL A 36 -34.26 -46.52 15.11
N SER A 37 -34.59 -47.26 14.04
CA SER A 37 -35.65 -46.89 13.09
C SER A 37 -36.99 -47.38 13.60
N MET A 38 -37.92 -46.45 13.85
CA MET A 38 -39.19 -46.72 14.53
C MET A 38 -40.37 -46.91 13.58
N ASN A 39 -40.25 -47.77 12.56
CA ASN A 39 -41.34 -48.18 11.65
C ASN A 39 -42.25 -47.02 11.17
N GLY A 40 -41.65 -45.89 10.76
CA GLY A 40 -42.37 -44.71 10.27
C GLY A 40 -42.44 -43.51 11.24
N ALA A 41 -42.06 -43.67 12.52
CA ALA A 41 -42.00 -42.57 13.50
C ALA A 41 -40.63 -41.83 13.54
N GLY A 42 -39.78 -42.08 12.54
CA GLY A 42 -38.43 -41.52 12.40
C GLY A 42 -37.35 -42.34 13.10
N GLU A 43 -36.12 -41.82 13.09
CA GLU A 43 -34.96 -42.43 13.74
C GLU A 43 -34.68 -41.78 15.11
N ARG A 44 -34.29 -42.58 16.10
CA ARG A 44 -33.93 -42.12 17.45
C ARG A 44 -32.55 -42.61 17.85
N GLN A 45 -31.81 -41.75 18.53
CA GLN A 45 -30.50 -42.09 19.08
C GLN A 45 -30.66 -42.63 20.50
N VAL A 46 -30.28 -43.89 20.71
CA VAL A 46 -30.36 -44.61 21.99
C VAL A 46 -28.96 -44.88 22.50
N SER A 47 -28.64 -44.49 23.73
CA SER A 47 -27.34 -44.80 24.34
C SER A 47 -27.18 -46.29 24.61
N MET A 48 -25.97 -46.82 24.43
CA MET A 48 -25.64 -48.20 24.82
C MET A 48 -25.89 -48.47 26.31
N GLY A 49 -25.87 -47.44 27.18
CA GLY A 49 -26.23 -47.59 28.59
C GLY A 49 -27.69 -48.00 28.84
N ALA A 50 -28.59 -47.75 27.87
CA ALA A 50 -29.99 -48.16 27.94
C ALA A 50 -30.22 -49.61 27.48
N VAL A 51 -29.19 -50.26 26.90
CA VAL A 51 -29.27 -51.65 26.42
C VAL A 51 -29.09 -52.62 27.58
N GLN A 52 -30.02 -53.56 27.73
CA GLN A 52 -29.98 -54.59 28.76
C GLN A 52 -29.27 -55.85 28.27
N THR A 53 -29.62 -56.32 27.06
CA THR A 53 -29.09 -57.56 26.50
C THR A 53 -29.06 -57.45 24.99
N VAL A 54 -28.00 -58.00 24.39
CA VAL A 54 -27.80 -58.07 22.93
C VAL A 54 -27.66 -59.52 22.56
N THR A 55 -28.53 -59.98 21.67
CA THR A 55 -28.47 -61.29 21.00
C THR A 55 -28.30 -61.07 19.49
N ASP A 56 -28.10 -62.13 18.70
CA ASP A 56 -27.81 -62.01 17.27
C ASP A 56 -28.93 -61.32 16.47
N ASP A 57 -30.19 -61.49 16.88
CA ASP A 57 -31.37 -60.96 16.18
C ASP A 57 -32.21 -59.95 17.00
N LEU A 58 -31.93 -59.80 18.29
CA LEU A 58 -32.71 -58.95 19.21
C LEU A 58 -31.82 -58.11 20.13
N VAL A 59 -32.13 -56.81 20.21
CA VAL A 59 -31.59 -55.85 21.18
C VAL A 59 -32.69 -55.48 22.17
N GLN A 60 -32.49 -55.82 23.45
CA GLN A 60 -33.44 -55.51 24.51
C GLN A 60 -33.02 -54.25 25.27
N LEU A 61 -33.90 -53.26 25.32
CA LEU A 61 -33.72 -52.00 26.04
C LEU A 61 -34.37 -52.05 27.42
N ARG A 62 -33.78 -51.36 28.39
CA ARG A 62 -34.35 -51.17 29.74
C ARG A 62 -35.51 -50.18 29.76
N SER A 63 -35.50 -49.23 28.83
CA SER A 63 -36.48 -48.15 28.73
C SER A 63 -37.82 -48.62 28.19
N SER A 64 -38.86 -47.84 28.50
CA SER A 64 -40.19 -47.99 27.90
C SER A 64 -40.22 -47.43 26.48
N SER A 65 -41.18 -47.87 25.66
CA SER A 65 -41.31 -47.38 24.28
C SER A 65 -41.62 -45.88 24.20
N SER A 66 -42.30 -45.31 25.20
CA SER A 66 -42.59 -43.86 25.28
C SER A 66 -41.33 -43.04 25.59
N GLU A 67 -40.45 -43.54 26.46
CA GLU A 67 -39.14 -42.92 26.74
C GLU A 67 -38.27 -42.87 25.49
N VAL A 68 -38.22 -43.96 24.73
CA VAL A 68 -37.44 -44.02 23.48
C VAL A 68 -37.98 -43.04 22.43
N MET A 69 -39.31 -42.87 22.33
CA MET A 69 -39.92 -41.89 21.43
C MET A 69 -39.59 -40.44 21.79
N ALA A 70 -39.42 -40.15 23.08
CA ALA A 70 -39.08 -38.84 23.61
C ALA A 70 -37.59 -38.49 23.49
N LEU A 71 -36.73 -39.45 23.11
CA LEU A 71 -35.31 -39.18 22.86
C LEU A 71 -35.11 -38.21 21.69
N PRO A 72 -33.96 -37.51 21.63
CA PRO A 72 -33.64 -36.63 20.51
C PRO A 72 -33.72 -37.36 19.16
N PRO A 73 -34.28 -36.71 18.12
CA PRO A 73 -34.25 -37.27 16.77
C PRO A 73 -32.81 -37.38 16.29
N PHE A 74 -32.50 -38.45 15.55
CA PHE A 74 -31.20 -38.59 14.94
C PHE A 74 -31.01 -37.56 13.82
N ASN A 75 -29.99 -36.72 13.92
CA ASN A 75 -29.60 -35.77 12.89
C ASN A 75 -28.38 -36.28 12.12
N ARG A 76 -28.57 -36.60 10.83
CA ARG A 76 -27.50 -37.19 10.00
C ARG A 76 -26.33 -36.24 9.77
N GLU A 77 -26.54 -34.92 9.82
CA GLU A 77 -25.51 -33.91 9.53
C GLU A 77 -24.43 -33.82 10.62
N ASP A 78 -24.71 -34.33 11.82
CA ASP A 78 -23.78 -34.29 12.96
C ASP A 78 -22.73 -35.43 12.92
N TYR A 79 -22.80 -36.31 11.92
CA TYR A 79 -21.99 -37.52 11.81
C TYR A 79 -21.35 -37.69 10.44
N VAL A 80 -20.24 -38.41 10.37
CA VAL A 80 -19.57 -38.85 9.14
C VAL A 80 -19.52 -40.37 9.09
N THR A 81 -19.51 -40.95 7.88
CA THR A 81 -19.30 -42.39 7.74
C THR A 81 -17.82 -42.73 7.82
N LEU A 82 -17.49 -43.95 8.23
CA LEU A 82 -16.10 -44.44 8.22
C LEU A 82 -15.45 -44.49 6.82
N HIS A 83 -16.25 -44.45 5.75
CA HIS A 83 -15.73 -44.37 4.39
C HIS A 83 -15.25 -42.95 4.04
N GLU A 84 -15.74 -41.93 4.75
CA GLU A 84 -15.39 -40.52 4.51
C GLU A 84 -14.22 -40.04 5.39
N VAL A 85 -13.99 -40.70 6.53
CA VAL A 85 -12.91 -40.40 7.46
C VAL A 85 -12.21 -41.69 7.90
N GLU A 86 -11.03 -41.95 7.35
CA GLU A 86 -10.16 -43.03 7.79
C GLU A 86 -9.60 -42.72 9.18
N ILE A 87 -10.07 -43.44 10.21
CA ILE A 87 -9.52 -43.35 11.57
C ILE A 87 -8.59 -44.55 11.77
N PRO A 88 -7.26 -44.33 11.90
CA PRO A 88 -6.28 -45.41 12.02
C PRO A 88 -6.58 -46.35 13.20
N GLY A 89 -6.69 -47.66 12.95
CA GLY A 89 -6.86 -48.69 13.99
C GLY A 89 -8.30 -48.99 14.41
N LEU A 90 -9.27 -48.21 13.91
CA LEU A 90 -10.69 -48.39 14.17
C LEU A 90 -11.26 -49.67 13.53
N GLU A 91 -10.77 -50.01 12.34
CA GLU A 91 -11.16 -51.20 11.56
C GLU A 91 -10.97 -52.53 12.31
N ARG A 92 -10.05 -52.58 13.28
CA ARG A 92 -9.72 -53.82 14.01
C ARG A 92 -10.73 -54.17 15.11
N HIS A 93 -11.61 -53.25 15.47
CA HIS A 93 -12.55 -53.39 16.59
C HIS A 93 -14.03 -53.43 16.14
N ILE A 94 -14.28 -53.41 14.83
CA ILE A 94 -15.61 -53.41 14.23
C ILE A 94 -16.00 -54.83 13.83
N HIS A 95 -17.00 -55.40 14.50
CA HIS A 95 -17.60 -56.70 14.13
C HIS A 95 -19.00 -56.55 13.50
N VAL A 96 -19.36 -55.33 13.10
CA VAL A 96 -20.64 -55.00 12.46
C VAL A 96 -20.43 -54.95 10.94
N THR A 97 -21.37 -55.51 10.17
CA THR A 97 -21.31 -55.48 8.70
C THR A 97 -21.16 -54.04 8.19
N PRO A 98 -20.30 -53.76 7.18
CA PRO A 98 -19.71 -52.42 6.93
C PRO A 98 -20.64 -51.29 6.47
N GLY A 99 -21.96 -51.48 6.50
CA GLY A 99 -22.91 -50.60 5.82
C GLY A 99 -23.03 -49.21 6.44
N GLU A 100 -23.14 -49.07 7.77
CA GLU A 100 -23.63 -47.81 8.37
C GLU A 100 -23.06 -47.53 9.79
N VAL A 101 -21.74 -47.50 9.93
CA VAL A 101 -21.06 -46.99 11.15
C VAL A 101 -20.81 -45.49 11.04
N LEU A 102 -21.23 -44.75 12.07
CA LEU A 102 -21.16 -43.29 12.15
C LEU A 102 -20.21 -42.84 13.26
N VAL A 103 -19.46 -41.77 12.99
CA VAL A 103 -18.58 -41.09 13.96
C VAL A 103 -19.02 -39.63 14.09
N PRO A 104 -19.10 -39.06 15.31
CA PRO A 104 -19.49 -37.67 15.50
C PRO A 104 -18.50 -36.71 14.83
N LEU A 105 -19.02 -35.70 14.11
CA LEU A 105 -18.21 -34.65 13.51
C LEU A 105 -17.61 -33.74 14.61
N PRO A 106 -16.28 -33.48 14.61
CA PRO A 106 -15.64 -32.61 15.59
C PRO A 106 -16.27 -31.22 15.65
N GLU A 107 -16.54 -30.70 16.86
CA GLU A 107 -17.25 -29.42 17.05
C GLU A 107 -16.55 -28.22 16.39
N LEU A 108 -15.22 -28.23 16.33
CA LEU A 108 -14.40 -27.19 15.70
C LEU A 108 -14.67 -27.04 14.18
N GLU A 109 -15.15 -28.09 13.52
CA GLU A 109 -15.43 -28.10 12.07
C GLU A 109 -16.89 -27.81 11.74
N ARG A 110 -17.81 -27.86 12.73
CA ARG A 110 -19.25 -27.62 12.51
C ARG A 110 -19.57 -26.21 12.02
N ASN A 111 -18.80 -25.22 12.45
CA ASN A 111 -19.16 -23.80 12.29
C ASN A 111 -18.44 -23.06 11.14
N VAL A 112 -17.43 -23.66 10.51
CA VAL A 112 -16.70 -23.01 9.41
C VAL A 112 -16.77 -23.85 8.14
N LYS A 113 -17.64 -23.44 7.21
CA LYS A 113 -17.68 -24.03 5.87
C LYS A 113 -16.30 -23.97 5.23
N ARG A 114 -15.76 -25.12 4.78
CA ARG A 114 -14.47 -25.26 4.09
C ARG A 114 -14.18 -24.14 3.08
N ARG A 115 -15.17 -23.78 2.28
CA ARG A 115 -15.08 -22.70 1.28
C ARG A 115 -14.72 -21.33 1.87
N LYS A 116 -15.27 -21.00 3.04
CA LYS A 116 -15.01 -19.74 3.76
C LYS A 116 -13.60 -19.72 4.35
N PHE A 117 -13.13 -20.85 4.86
CA PHE A 117 -11.75 -20.97 5.34
C PHE A 117 -10.74 -20.72 4.22
N PHE A 118 -10.87 -21.42 3.08
CA PHE A 118 -9.94 -21.24 1.96
C PHE A 118 -10.01 -19.84 1.34
N ALA A 119 -11.21 -19.25 1.22
CA ALA A 119 -11.36 -17.88 0.74
C ALA A 119 -10.62 -16.88 1.65
N ASN A 120 -10.81 -16.99 2.97
CA ASN A 120 -10.13 -16.13 3.94
C ASN A 120 -8.61 -16.31 3.88
N LEU A 121 -8.12 -17.54 3.78
CA LEU A 121 -6.69 -17.80 3.64
C LEU A 121 -6.12 -17.14 2.38
N THR A 122 -6.82 -17.25 1.24
CA THR A 122 -6.42 -16.57 -0.01
C THR A 122 -6.40 -15.06 0.12
N TYR A 123 -7.38 -14.45 0.79
CA TYR A 123 -7.36 -13.00 1.02
C TYR A 123 -6.18 -12.57 1.90
N VAL A 124 -5.90 -13.33 2.95
CA VAL A 124 -4.78 -13.05 3.86
C VAL A 124 -3.45 -13.16 3.10
N THR A 125 -3.22 -14.27 2.39
CA THR A 125 -1.98 -14.43 1.61
C THR A 125 -1.85 -13.40 0.49
N GLY A 126 -2.96 -13.09 -0.19
CA GLY A 126 -3.01 -12.03 -1.19
C GLY A 126 -2.64 -10.66 -0.64
N LEU A 127 -3.06 -10.33 0.59
CA LEU A 127 -2.69 -9.08 1.26
C LEU A 127 -1.20 -9.05 1.62
N PHE A 128 -0.66 -10.15 2.13
CA PHE A 128 0.77 -10.25 2.47
C PHE A 128 1.70 -10.18 1.26
N ILE A 129 1.26 -10.64 0.08
CA ILE A 129 2.03 -10.54 -1.16
C ILE A 129 1.80 -9.17 -1.82
N GLY A 130 0.55 -8.71 -1.87
CA GLY A 130 0.18 -7.48 -2.56
C GLY A 130 0.70 -6.21 -1.89
N LEU A 131 0.69 -6.15 -0.56
CA LEU A 131 1.07 -4.95 0.18
C LEU A 131 2.57 -4.60 0.00
N PRO A 132 3.54 -5.52 0.13
CA PRO A 132 4.95 -5.23 -0.13
C PRO A 132 5.26 -4.83 -1.57
N LEU A 133 4.47 -5.29 -2.55
CA LEU A 133 4.63 -4.91 -3.96
C LEU A 133 4.01 -3.52 -4.25
N ALA A 134 2.85 -3.23 -3.67
CA ALA A 134 2.17 -1.95 -3.86
C ALA A 134 2.84 -0.80 -3.10
N PHE A 135 3.37 -1.06 -1.91
CA PHE A 135 4.00 -0.05 -1.05
C PHE A 135 5.13 0.76 -1.72
N PRO A 136 6.16 0.16 -2.36
CA PRO A 136 7.23 0.93 -2.99
C PRO A 136 6.73 1.78 -4.16
N VAL A 137 5.75 1.29 -4.92
CA VAL A 137 5.13 2.04 -6.02
C VAL A 137 4.37 3.25 -5.47
N LEU A 138 3.52 3.04 -4.47
CA LEU A 138 2.76 4.12 -3.84
C LEU A 138 3.70 5.14 -3.19
N LYS A 139 4.72 4.68 -2.46
CA LYS A 139 5.76 5.52 -1.87
C LYS A 139 6.47 6.34 -2.94
N TYR A 140 6.84 5.75 -4.07
CA TYR A 140 7.48 6.46 -5.18
C TYR A 140 6.58 7.56 -5.77
N LEU A 141 5.32 7.23 -6.05
CA LEU A 141 4.34 8.21 -6.58
C LEU A 141 4.07 9.35 -5.59
N MET A 142 4.08 9.06 -4.30
CA MET A 142 3.88 10.05 -3.24
C MET A 142 5.16 10.83 -2.87
N LYS A 143 6.35 10.40 -3.30
CA LYS A 143 7.63 11.04 -2.96
C LYS A 143 7.65 12.56 -3.19
N PRO A 144 7.13 13.11 -4.31
CA PRO A 144 7.10 14.56 -4.51
C PRO A 144 6.29 15.33 -3.46
N MET A 145 5.35 14.67 -2.76
CA MET A 145 4.51 15.32 -1.75
C MET A 145 5.19 15.48 -0.40
N TYR A 146 6.14 14.60 -0.06
CA TYR A 146 6.78 14.58 1.26
C TYR A 146 8.31 14.78 1.22
N ALA A 147 8.93 14.77 0.05
CA ALA A 147 10.36 15.03 -0.06
C ALA A 147 10.67 16.50 0.30
N PRO A 148 11.59 16.76 1.24
CA PRO A 148 11.96 18.11 1.59
C PRO A 148 12.66 18.80 0.41
N MET A 149 12.39 20.09 0.24
CA MET A 149 13.11 20.94 -0.71
C MET A 149 14.60 21.00 -0.32
N ASP A 150 15.48 20.76 -1.28
CA ASP A 150 16.91 20.94 -1.06
C ASP A 150 17.25 22.43 -1.01
N ASN A 151 17.68 22.89 0.17
CA ASN A 151 17.96 24.29 0.48
C ASN A 151 19.45 24.54 0.73
N ARG A 152 20.33 23.63 0.28
CA ARG A 152 21.78 23.76 0.47
C ARG A 152 22.35 24.89 -0.37
N TRP A 153 23.33 25.59 0.21
CA TRP A 153 24.14 26.56 -0.51
C TRP A 153 25.15 25.84 -1.41
N LEU A 154 25.14 26.19 -2.69
CA LEU A 154 26.04 25.67 -3.70
C LEU A 154 27.02 26.78 -4.11
N LYS A 155 28.31 26.48 -4.01
CA LYS A 155 29.37 27.36 -4.53
C LYS A 155 29.38 27.28 -6.06
N ILE A 156 29.15 28.42 -6.71
CA ILE A 156 29.09 28.49 -8.18
C ILE A 156 30.32 29.16 -8.80
N GLY A 157 31.06 29.97 -8.05
CA GLY A 157 32.24 30.66 -8.57
C GLY A 157 32.70 31.83 -7.74
N ILE A 158 33.42 32.76 -8.38
CA ILE A 158 33.96 33.99 -7.77
C ILE A 158 33.48 35.22 -8.54
N ILE A 159 33.23 36.34 -7.83
CA ILE A 159 32.75 37.59 -8.42
C ILE A 159 33.75 38.23 -9.39
N ALA A 160 35.04 37.92 -9.29
CA ALA A 160 36.08 38.45 -10.18
C ALA A 160 35.85 38.14 -11.67
N LYS A 161 35.01 37.14 -11.98
CA LYS A 161 34.59 36.81 -13.35
C LYS A 161 33.53 37.78 -13.89
N VAL A 162 32.80 38.50 -13.02
CA VAL A 162 31.77 39.47 -13.39
C VAL A 162 32.39 40.86 -13.46
N LYS A 163 32.84 41.25 -14.66
CA LYS A 163 33.61 42.49 -14.85
C LYS A 163 32.76 43.66 -15.36
N VAL A 164 31.67 43.38 -16.05
CA VAL A 164 30.86 44.38 -16.77
C VAL A 164 29.54 44.55 -16.05
N ASP A 165 29.19 45.80 -15.76
CA ASP A 165 27.91 46.15 -15.14
C ASP A 165 26.76 45.91 -16.11
N ASP A 166 25.62 45.48 -15.58
CA ASP A 166 24.39 45.13 -16.31
C ASP A 166 24.57 44.06 -17.41
N ALA A 167 25.64 43.26 -17.33
CA ALA A 167 25.90 42.16 -18.24
C ALA A 167 25.76 40.79 -17.55
N GLY A 168 25.02 39.89 -18.20
CA GLY A 168 24.87 38.50 -17.75
C GLY A 168 26.17 37.70 -17.91
N THR A 169 26.68 37.17 -16.80
CA THR A 169 27.79 36.21 -16.76
C THR A 169 27.27 34.82 -16.39
N GLN A 170 27.52 33.81 -17.22
CA GLN A 170 27.06 32.44 -16.97
C GLN A 170 28.03 31.70 -16.05
N PHE A 171 27.49 31.06 -15.02
CA PHE A 171 28.20 30.07 -14.21
C PHE A 171 27.55 28.71 -14.40
N LYS A 172 28.38 27.68 -14.52
CA LYS A 172 27.96 26.29 -14.59
C LYS A 172 28.34 25.59 -13.30
N TYR A 173 27.46 24.75 -12.79
CA TYR A 173 27.69 23.95 -11.59
C TYR A 173 27.04 22.58 -11.77
N LYS A 174 27.59 21.59 -11.07
CA LYS A 174 27.04 20.23 -11.09
C LYS A 174 26.14 20.02 -9.89
N ARG A 175 25.03 19.34 -10.11
CA ARG A 175 24.11 18.92 -9.06
C ARG A 175 23.94 17.41 -9.12
N ALA A 176 24.26 16.74 -8.01
CA ALA A 176 23.94 15.33 -7.87
C ALA A 176 22.42 15.17 -7.70
N VAL A 177 21.82 14.38 -8.58
CA VAL A 177 20.40 14.03 -8.52
C VAL A 177 20.31 12.53 -8.24
N LYS A 178 19.64 12.19 -7.14
CA LYS A 178 19.36 10.82 -6.74
C LYS A 178 17.91 10.48 -7.00
N GLU A 179 17.66 9.87 -8.16
CA GLU A 179 16.37 9.25 -8.43
C GLU A 179 16.32 7.85 -7.80
N ALA A 180 15.12 7.33 -7.53
CA ALA A 180 14.97 6.17 -6.65
C ALA A 180 15.62 4.88 -7.20
N TYR A 181 15.63 4.71 -8.51
CA TYR A 181 16.10 3.49 -9.18
C TYR A 181 17.28 3.74 -10.14
N MET A 182 17.71 5.00 -10.30
CA MET A 182 18.88 5.35 -11.10
C MET A 182 20.08 5.62 -10.20
N PRO A 183 21.31 5.30 -10.65
CA PRO A 183 22.51 5.73 -9.95
C PRO A 183 22.53 7.26 -9.83
N GLU A 184 23.22 7.76 -8.81
CA GLU A 184 23.39 9.19 -8.62
C GLU A 184 24.02 9.80 -9.89
N ALA A 185 23.26 10.67 -10.54
CA ALA A 185 23.69 11.33 -11.78
C ALA A 185 24.07 12.78 -11.47
N GLU A 186 25.20 13.23 -12.02
CA GLU A 186 25.56 14.65 -11.98
C GLU A 186 24.95 15.37 -13.18
N ILE A 187 24.00 16.25 -12.91
CA ILE A 187 23.41 17.12 -13.93
C ILE A 187 24.16 18.44 -13.94
N GLU A 188 24.68 18.85 -15.10
CA GLU A 188 25.23 20.19 -15.29
C GLU A 188 24.07 21.19 -15.40
N LYS A 189 24.02 22.13 -14.45
CA LYS A 189 23.09 23.25 -14.44
C LYS A 189 23.85 24.56 -14.62
N ASN A 190 23.11 25.61 -14.92
CA ASN A 190 23.66 26.95 -15.06
C ASN A 190 22.82 28.00 -14.32
N VAL A 191 23.50 29.06 -13.93
CA VAL A 191 22.94 30.26 -13.30
C VAL A 191 23.56 31.47 -13.99
N TRP A 192 22.79 32.54 -14.10
CA TRP A 192 23.24 33.82 -14.64
C TRP A 192 23.45 34.79 -13.50
N LEU A 193 24.63 35.39 -13.40
CA LEU A 193 24.95 36.43 -12.45
C LEU A 193 25.06 37.76 -13.18
N VAL A 194 24.38 38.79 -12.69
CA VAL A 194 24.46 40.16 -13.20
C VAL A 194 24.95 41.05 -12.07
N LYS A 195 26.03 41.82 -12.32
CA LYS A 195 26.42 42.94 -11.45
C LYS A 195 25.55 44.13 -11.84
N ALA A 196 24.49 44.37 -11.07
CA ALA A 196 23.43 45.30 -11.43
C ALA A 196 23.74 46.72 -10.95
N THR A 197 23.49 47.71 -11.81
CA THR A 197 23.53 49.13 -11.44
C THR A 197 22.32 49.49 -10.56
N PRO A 198 22.37 50.59 -9.77
CA PRO A 198 21.25 51.01 -8.94
C PRO A 198 19.89 51.13 -9.68
N PRO A 199 19.82 51.62 -10.93
CA PRO A 199 18.57 51.61 -11.69
C PRO A 199 18.01 50.22 -11.99
N VAL A 200 18.88 49.22 -12.21
CA VAL A 200 18.47 47.82 -12.45
C VAL A 200 18.02 47.18 -11.15
N LEU A 201 18.73 47.41 -10.04
CA LEU A 201 18.33 46.96 -8.72
C LEU A 201 16.95 47.50 -8.33
N GLU A 202 16.69 48.78 -8.58
CA GLU A 202 15.40 49.40 -8.28
C GLU A 202 14.25 48.78 -9.09
N LYS A 203 14.48 48.44 -10.37
CA LYS A 203 13.47 47.72 -11.19
C LYS A 203 13.13 46.35 -10.62
N VAL A 204 14.11 45.67 -10.02
CA VAL A 204 13.96 44.31 -9.48
C VAL A 204 13.35 44.32 -8.09
N TYR A 205 13.91 45.12 -7.19
CA TYR A 205 13.58 45.12 -5.77
C TYR A 205 12.47 46.12 -5.41
N GLN A 206 12.24 47.15 -6.22
CA GLN A 206 11.21 48.17 -6.00
C GLN A 206 11.27 48.76 -4.57
N GLY A 207 12.49 49.09 -4.14
CA GLY A 207 12.79 49.59 -2.80
C GLY A 207 12.68 48.59 -1.63
N LYS A 208 12.34 47.31 -1.88
CA LYS A 208 12.14 46.29 -0.84
C LYS A 208 13.10 45.10 -0.99
N ASP A 209 13.50 44.54 0.14
CA ASP A 209 14.24 43.28 0.16
C ASP A 209 13.38 42.12 -0.40
N MET A 210 14.02 41.15 -1.04
CA MET A 210 13.33 39.99 -1.60
C MET A 210 13.51 38.76 -0.71
N GLU A 211 12.44 38.36 -0.04
CA GLU A 211 12.41 37.19 0.84
C GLU A 211 12.09 35.92 0.04
N PHE A 212 12.87 34.87 0.27
CA PHE A 212 12.63 33.52 -0.24
C PHE A 212 12.16 32.62 0.88
N ARG A 213 11.09 31.87 0.63
CA ARG A 213 10.48 30.95 1.60
C ARG A 213 10.58 29.51 1.13
N ASP A 214 10.58 28.59 2.08
CA ASP A 214 10.43 27.16 1.79
C ASP A 214 8.96 26.77 1.57
N ALA A 215 8.72 25.48 1.30
CA ALA A 215 7.38 24.94 1.09
C ALA A 215 6.47 25.02 2.33
N THR A 216 7.05 25.18 3.53
CA THR A 216 6.32 25.33 4.80
C THR A 216 6.01 26.79 5.14
N GLY A 217 6.46 27.73 4.30
CA GLY A 217 6.30 29.16 4.50
C GLY A 217 7.35 29.79 5.43
N LYS A 218 8.35 29.03 5.86
CA LYS A 218 9.46 29.54 6.68
C LYS A 218 10.42 30.35 5.81
N ALA A 219 10.87 31.49 6.33
CA ALA A 219 11.89 32.33 5.71
C ALA A 219 13.19 31.53 5.56
N LEU A 220 13.65 31.37 4.32
CA LEU A 220 14.90 30.68 3.99
C LEU A 220 16.06 31.68 3.87
N TRP A 221 15.86 32.71 3.07
CA TRP A 221 16.86 33.74 2.82
C TRP A 221 16.21 35.05 2.39
N THR A 222 16.95 36.15 2.45
CA THR A 222 16.50 37.44 1.95
C THR A 222 17.61 38.10 1.16
N ASN A 223 17.41 38.26 -0.14
CA ASN A 223 18.32 39.07 -0.94
C ASN A 223 18.09 40.55 -0.58
N LYS A 224 19.16 41.21 -0.17
CA LYS A 224 19.14 42.64 0.18
C LYS A 224 19.12 43.48 -1.08
N LYS A 225 18.25 44.50 -1.10
CA LYS A 225 18.14 45.42 -2.26
C LYS A 225 19.45 46.16 -2.59
N ASP A 226 20.28 46.39 -1.57
CA ASP A 226 21.56 47.09 -1.70
C ASP A 226 22.70 46.16 -2.18
N MET A 227 22.44 44.84 -2.30
CA MET A 227 23.42 43.90 -2.87
C MET A 227 23.50 44.11 -4.39
N PRO A 228 24.69 44.42 -4.95
CA PRO A 228 24.83 44.75 -6.37
C PRO A 228 24.84 43.53 -7.30
N TYR A 229 24.39 42.37 -6.83
CA TYR A 229 24.45 41.11 -7.57
C TYR A 229 23.07 40.45 -7.64
N LEU A 230 22.66 40.12 -8.85
CA LEU A 230 21.42 39.38 -9.13
C LEU A 230 21.77 38.01 -9.69
N ALA A 231 21.24 36.95 -9.08
CA ALA A 231 21.36 35.59 -9.59
C ALA A 231 20.02 35.16 -10.22
N PHE A 232 20.04 34.82 -11.51
CA PHE A 232 18.89 34.27 -12.23
C PHE A 232 19.06 32.79 -12.54
N SER A 233 18.00 32.01 -12.37
CA SER A 233 17.93 30.62 -12.79
C SER A 233 18.22 30.49 -14.29
N GLY A 234 18.98 29.47 -14.69
CA GLY A 234 19.29 29.22 -16.10
C GLY A 234 18.09 28.82 -16.97
N LYS A 235 16.89 28.69 -16.40
CA LYS A 235 15.66 28.24 -17.07
C LYS A 235 14.73 29.40 -17.41
N CYS A 236 14.28 29.44 -18.66
CA CYS A 236 13.28 30.40 -19.14
C CYS A 236 11.90 30.10 -18.52
N PRO A 237 11.19 31.08 -17.93
CA PRO A 237 9.86 30.90 -17.36
C PRO A 237 8.77 30.43 -18.33
N HIS A 238 9.01 30.45 -19.65
CA HIS A 238 8.05 29.96 -20.64
C HIS A 238 7.90 28.43 -20.57
N LEU A 239 8.93 27.67 -20.94
CA LEU A 239 8.91 26.20 -20.98
C LEU A 239 10.19 25.56 -20.42
N GLY A 240 11.00 26.31 -19.66
CA GLY A 240 12.18 25.79 -18.98
C GLY A 240 13.46 25.70 -19.83
N CYS A 241 13.43 26.15 -21.09
CA CYS A 241 14.62 26.19 -21.94
C CYS A 241 15.77 27.03 -21.35
N GLY A 242 17.01 26.64 -21.65
CA GLY A 242 18.17 27.50 -21.41
C GLY A 242 18.18 28.74 -22.31
N TYR A 243 18.56 29.89 -21.76
CA TYR A 243 18.70 31.15 -22.49
C TYR A 243 20.13 31.72 -22.38
N LYS A 244 20.48 32.65 -23.26
CA LYS A 244 21.84 33.23 -23.35
C LYS A 244 21.82 34.75 -23.34
N TRP A 245 22.86 35.35 -22.75
CA TRP A 245 23.15 36.79 -22.89
C TRP A 245 23.71 37.08 -24.29
N ARG A 246 23.07 37.97 -25.06
CA ARG A 246 23.41 38.27 -26.46
C ARG A 246 23.15 39.73 -26.80
N LYS A 247 23.88 40.25 -27.80
CA LYS A 247 23.57 41.53 -28.43
C LYS A 247 22.44 41.37 -29.43
N HIS A 248 21.27 41.91 -29.12
CA HIS A 248 20.14 42.10 -30.02
C HIS A 248 20.37 43.30 -30.93
N LYS A 249 19.84 43.25 -32.17
CA LYS A 249 20.06 44.28 -33.19
C LYS A 249 19.51 45.65 -32.79
N VAL A 250 18.34 45.67 -32.14
CA VAL A 250 17.61 46.91 -31.79
C VAL A 250 17.65 47.18 -30.28
N LEU A 251 17.59 46.14 -29.45
CA LEU A 251 17.40 46.26 -28.00
C LEU A 251 18.72 46.31 -27.22
N GLY A 252 19.86 46.24 -27.90
CA GLY A 252 21.17 46.18 -27.23
C GLY A 252 21.43 44.81 -26.58
N GLN A 253 22.07 44.78 -25.42
CA GLN A 253 22.38 43.53 -24.72
C GLN A 253 21.17 43.02 -23.94
N VAL A 254 20.79 41.75 -24.18
CA VAL A 254 19.58 41.14 -23.63
C VAL A 254 19.82 39.66 -23.29
N PHE A 255 18.99 39.10 -22.42
CA PHE A 255 18.81 37.67 -22.34
C PHE A 255 17.84 37.22 -23.44
N LEU A 256 18.27 36.26 -24.27
CA LEU A 256 17.48 35.71 -25.36
C LEU A 256 17.30 34.20 -25.18
N CYS A 257 16.04 33.78 -25.10
CA CYS A 257 15.65 32.37 -25.13
C CYS A 257 15.40 31.94 -26.58
N PRO A 258 16.19 31.02 -27.17
CA PRO A 258 16.06 30.67 -28.59
C PRO A 258 14.85 29.79 -28.90
N CYS A 259 14.21 29.18 -27.90
CA CYS A 259 13.11 28.23 -28.14
C CYS A 259 11.86 28.89 -28.73
N HIS A 260 11.43 30.01 -28.16
CA HIS A 260 10.24 30.75 -28.59
C HIS A 260 10.47 32.27 -28.56
N LEU A 261 11.73 32.69 -28.63
CA LEU A 261 12.17 34.08 -28.76
C LEU A 261 11.69 35.00 -27.61
N SER A 262 11.62 34.48 -26.39
CA SER A 262 11.44 35.34 -25.21
C SER A 262 12.70 36.17 -24.96
N ILE A 263 12.53 37.48 -24.88
CA ILE A 263 13.60 38.46 -24.68
C ILE A 263 13.42 39.12 -23.32
N TYR A 264 14.52 39.27 -22.58
CA TYR A 264 14.53 39.94 -21.29
C TYR A 264 15.66 40.97 -21.20
N ASP A 265 15.44 42.04 -20.45
CA ASP A 265 16.50 43.00 -20.15
C ASP A 265 17.45 42.50 -19.04
N ALA A 266 18.43 43.32 -18.65
CA ALA A 266 19.37 43.01 -17.58
C ALA A 266 18.71 42.78 -16.20
N SER A 267 17.51 43.34 -15.98
CA SER A 267 16.71 43.11 -14.76
C SER A 267 15.92 41.80 -14.82
N GLY A 268 15.96 41.10 -15.95
CA GLY A 268 15.17 39.90 -16.21
C GLY A 268 13.71 40.17 -16.54
N LYS A 269 13.32 41.44 -16.73
CA LYS A 269 11.97 41.81 -17.15
C LYS A 269 11.74 41.37 -18.59
N VAL A 270 10.57 40.78 -18.86
CA VAL A 270 10.16 40.42 -20.22
C VAL A 270 10.02 41.69 -21.07
N LEU A 271 10.74 41.72 -22.18
CA LEU A 271 10.61 42.74 -23.22
C LEU A 271 9.68 42.25 -24.34
N GLU A 272 9.84 40.99 -24.74
CA GLU A 272 9.11 40.41 -25.88
C GLU A 272 8.98 38.88 -25.73
N GLY A 273 8.01 38.29 -26.45
CA GLY A 273 7.80 36.86 -26.54
C GLY A 273 6.80 36.29 -25.52
N PRO A 274 6.61 34.95 -25.52
CA PRO A 274 5.49 34.31 -24.82
C PRO A 274 5.73 34.04 -23.33
N ALA A 275 6.85 34.49 -22.76
CA ALA A 275 7.16 34.22 -21.36
C ALA A 275 6.12 34.90 -20.43
N PRO A 276 5.47 34.16 -19.52
CA PRO A 276 4.36 34.68 -18.73
C PRO A 276 4.80 35.60 -17.58
N ARG A 277 6.10 35.66 -17.27
CA ARG A 277 6.68 36.40 -16.15
C ARG A 277 8.20 36.66 -16.32
N PRO A 278 8.80 37.59 -15.55
CA PRO A 278 10.24 37.83 -15.51
C PRO A 278 11.07 36.60 -15.15
N LEU A 279 12.38 36.66 -15.42
CA LEU A 279 13.34 35.62 -15.05
C LEU A 279 13.33 35.34 -13.54
N ASP A 280 13.54 34.08 -13.19
CA ASP A 280 13.53 33.60 -11.82
C ASP A 280 14.78 34.02 -11.06
N LEU A 281 14.62 34.87 -10.05
CA LEU A 281 15.71 35.19 -9.11
C LEU A 281 15.96 34.03 -8.15
N LEU A 282 17.22 33.87 -7.76
CA LEU A 282 17.68 32.87 -6.80
C LEU A 282 18.24 33.55 -5.54
N PRO A 283 18.17 32.89 -4.37
CA PRO A 283 18.94 33.30 -3.21
C PRO A 283 20.42 33.34 -3.56
N ILE A 284 21.06 34.46 -3.25
CA ILE A 284 22.48 34.67 -3.48
C ILE A 284 23.12 35.22 -2.21
N GLN A 285 24.34 34.75 -1.94
CA GLN A 285 25.24 35.37 -1.00
C GLN A 285 26.65 35.42 -1.58
N VAL A 286 27.38 36.47 -1.20
CA VAL A 286 28.77 36.69 -1.61
C VAL A 286 29.61 36.76 -0.35
N SER A 287 30.63 35.90 -0.25
CA SER A 287 31.56 35.91 0.88
C SER A 287 32.51 37.11 0.81
N PRO A 288 33.15 37.50 1.93
CA PRO A 288 34.20 38.53 1.93
C PRO A 288 35.38 38.21 1.00
N SER A 289 35.65 36.92 0.76
CA SER A 289 36.67 36.46 -0.20
C SER A 289 36.22 36.54 -1.66
N GLY A 290 34.99 36.98 -1.93
CA GLY A 290 34.43 37.12 -3.27
C GLY A 290 33.87 35.81 -3.85
N GLU A 291 33.65 34.78 -3.03
CA GLU A 291 32.98 33.55 -3.47
C GLU A 291 31.48 33.77 -3.55
N VAL A 292 30.87 33.27 -4.63
CA VAL A 292 29.43 33.34 -4.84
C VAL A 292 28.81 31.99 -4.55
N GLN A 293 27.78 32.02 -3.71
CA GLN A 293 26.95 30.86 -3.41
C GLN A 293 25.50 31.18 -3.72
N ILE A 294 24.76 30.16 -4.17
CA ILE A 294 23.33 30.24 -4.41
C ILE A 294 22.59 29.07 -3.76
N ILE A 295 21.28 29.22 -3.55
CA ILE A 295 20.40 28.08 -3.34
C ILE A 295 19.71 27.79 -4.67
N ASP A 296 19.90 26.57 -5.20
CA ASP A 296 19.31 26.17 -6.47
C ASP A 296 17.81 25.88 -6.31
N MET A 297 17.00 26.84 -6.73
CA MET A 297 15.54 26.73 -6.75
C MET A 297 15.03 26.51 -8.17
N GLU A 298 14.13 25.55 -8.31
CA GLU A 298 13.38 25.36 -9.54
C GLU A 298 11.98 25.94 -9.39
N PHE A 299 11.48 26.55 -10.45
CA PHE A 299 10.15 27.14 -10.49
C PHE A 299 9.36 26.56 -11.64
N LYS A 300 8.04 26.43 -11.45
CA LYS A 300 7.13 25.95 -12.48
C LYS A 300 7.18 26.90 -13.69
N ALA A 301 7.43 26.32 -14.86
CA ALA A 301 7.38 27.02 -16.13
C ALA A 301 5.93 27.12 -16.65
N GLY A 302 5.67 28.10 -17.50
CA GLY A 302 4.37 28.30 -18.17
C GLY A 302 3.30 28.97 -17.31
N THR A 303 3.62 29.34 -16.07
CA THR A 303 2.69 30.02 -15.15
C THR A 303 3.10 31.46 -14.89
N LYS A 304 2.11 32.35 -14.69
CA LYS A 304 2.34 33.73 -14.25
C LYS A 304 2.85 33.80 -12.80
N SER A 305 2.44 32.85 -11.97
CA SER A 305 2.93 32.72 -10.59
C SER A 305 4.32 32.09 -10.56
N GLN A 306 5.18 32.63 -9.70
CA GLN A 306 6.47 32.04 -9.36
C GLN A 306 6.26 30.99 -8.26
N THR A 307 6.01 29.74 -8.67
CA THR A 307 5.78 28.62 -7.75
C THR A 307 6.97 27.69 -7.76
N ARG A 308 7.65 27.55 -6.62
CA ARG A 308 8.81 26.65 -6.47
C ARG A 308 8.37 25.18 -6.58
N ILE A 309 9.18 24.36 -7.25
CA ILE A 309 8.98 22.92 -7.42
C ILE A 309 10.18 22.12 -6.85
N VAL A 310 9.91 20.88 -6.45
CA VAL A 310 10.88 19.94 -5.86
C VAL A 310 11.67 19.23 -6.95
#